data_AF-A0A0N8NY72-F1
#
_entry.id   AF-A0A0N8NY72-F1
#
_cell.length_a   1.000
_cell.length_b   1.000
_cell.length_c   1.000
_cell.angle_alpha   90.00
_cell.angle_beta   90.00
_cell.angle_gamma   90.00
#
_symmetry.space_group_name_H-M   'P 1'
#
loop_
_entity.id
_entity.type
_entity.pdbx_description
1 polymer ?
#
loop_
_entity_poly.entity_id
_entity_poly.type
_entity_poly.pdbx_seq_one_letter_code
_entity_poly.pdbx_strand_id
1 'polypeptide(L)'
;MYSCPAKEVLFWRSSYVDKGKKLDSYWSSNGRACSIKAQCTPARERKVRRWEHEAMLEEMQVRLDNAPQMMSIRKRTVEHPFGTLKQWMGATHFLTRRLAGVSAEMSWNVRVYNLRRVRKNLSGRGVMKAQVA
;
A
#
# COMPACT_ATOMS: atom_id res chain seq x y z
N MET A 1 18.00 -3.66 17.36
CA MET A 1 17.81 -3.48 18.82
C MET A 1 16.69 -2.47 19.01
N TYR A 2 15.66 -2.80 19.80
CA TYR A 2 14.51 -1.93 20.01
C TYR A 2 14.65 -1.14 21.32
N SER A 3 14.41 0.16 21.27
CA SER A 3 14.45 1.03 22.45
C SER A 3 13.10 1.71 22.68
N CYS A 4 12.76 1.87 23.96
CA CYS A 4 11.64 2.69 24.42
C CYS A 4 12.04 4.18 24.39
N PRO A 5 11.08 5.13 24.30
CA PRO A 5 11.40 6.56 24.51
C PRO A 5 12.10 6.87 25.84
N ALA A 6 11.92 6.01 26.86
CA ALA A 6 12.66 6.07 28.13
C ALA A 6 14.10 5.53 28.04
N LYS A 7 14.63 5.29 26.84
CA LYS A 7 15.95 4.69 26.55
C LYS A 7 16.18 3.27 27.06
N GLU A 8 15.15 2.61 27.59
CA GLU A 8 15.23 1.19 27.95
C GLU A 8 15.23 0.28 26.73
N VAL A 9 16.01 -0.80 26.80
CA VAL A 9 16.09 -1.82 25.76
C VAL A 9 14.91 -2.79 25.90
N LEU A 10 14.25 -3.10 24.78
CA LEU A 10 13.20 -4.11 24.72
C LEU A 10 13.82 -5.44 24.26
N PHE A 11 13.64 -6.48 25.07
CA PHE A 11 14.14 -7.82 24.79
C PHE A 11 13.08 -8.65 24.09
N TRP A 12 13.51 -9.57 23.23
CA TRP A 12 12.63 -10.59 22.67
C TRP A 12 12.13 -11.50 23.79
N ARG A 13 10.86 -11.88 23.73
CA ARG A 13 10.22 -12.65 24.81
C ARG A 13 9.32 -13.76 24.29
N SER A 14 8.55 -13.52 23.24
CA SER A 14 7.68 -14.54 22.66
C SER A 14 7.38 -14.27 21.20
N SER A 15 7.07 -15.35 20.48
CA SER A 15 6.52 -15.31 19.13
C SER A 15 5.11 -15.91 19.13
N TYR A 16 4.21 -15.36 18.34
CA TYR A 16 2.88 -15.95 18.13
C TYR A 16 2.41 -15.72 16.70
N VAL A 17 1.46 -16.53 16.24
CA VAL A 17 0.88 -16.41 14.90
C VAL A 17 -0.43 -15.65 14.99
N ASP A 18 -0.55 -14.57 14.23
CA ASP A 18 -1.79 -13.80 14.08
C ASP A 18 -2.14 -13.72 12.60
N LYS A 19 -3.36 -14.17 12.25
CA LYS A 19 -3.85 -14.17 10.85
C LYS A 19 -2.84 -14.77 9.84
N GLY A 20 -2.15 -15.84 10.23
CA GLY A 20 -1.15 -16.51 9.40
C GLY A 20 0.21 -15.81 9.32
N LYS A 21 0.44 -14.74 10.09
CA LYS A 21 1.72 -14.02 10.17
C LYS A 21 2.40 -14.33 11.50
N LYS A 22 3.68 -14.71 11.44
CA LYS A 22 4.49 -14.90 12.65
C LYS A 22 4.97 -13.55 13.19
N LEU A 23 4.54 -13.20 14.39
CA LEU A 23 4.88 -11.95 15.07
C LEU A 23 5.79 -12.23 16.26
N ASP A 24 6.94 -11.56 16.27
CA ASP A 24 7.83 -11.51 17.41
C ASP A 24 7.47 -10.32 18.30
N SER A 25 7.36 -10.57 19.60
CA SER A 25 6.98 -9.57 20.60
C SER A 25 8.14 -9.26 21.53
N TYR A 26 8.46 -7.97 21.61
CA TYR A 26 9.55 -7.40 22.39
C TYR A 26 9.00 -6.51 23.49
N TRP A 27 9.44 -6.72 24.73
CA TRP A 27 9.11 -5.82 25.84
C TRP A 27 10.11 -5.91 26.98
N SER A 28 10.16 -4.84 27.78
CA SER A 28 10.90 -4.78 29.03
C SER A 28 9.95 -4.92 30.22
N SER A 29 10.39 -5.59 31.28
CA SER A 29 9.67 -5.69 32.56
C SER A 29 9.67 -4.38 33.34
N ASN A 30 10.58 -3.45 33.02
CA ASN A 30 10.73 -2.18 33.73
C ASN A 30 9.65 -1.14 33.39
N GLY A 31 8.78 -1.43 32.41
CA GLY A 31 7.74 -0.52 31.95
C GLY A 31 6.73 -0.08 33.03
N ARG A 32 6.68 -0.75 34.19
CA ARG A 32 5.85 -0.35 35.34
C ARG A 32 6.46 0.79 36.17
N ALA A 33 7.78 0.81 36.32
CA ALA A 33 8.51 1.81 37.12
C ALA A 33 9.02 2.98 36.24
N CYS A 34 8.57 3.05 34.99
CA CYS A 34 9.04 4.04 34.04
C CYS A 34 8.55 5.45 34.40
N SER A 35 9.47 6.41 34.42
CA SER A 35 9.19 7.82 34.75
C SER A 35 8.17 8.48 33.83
N ILE A 36 8.13 8.08 32.55
CA ILE A 36 7.21 8.61 31.54
C ILE A 36 5.92 7.79 31.39
N LYS A 37 5.61 6.90 32.35
CA LYS A 37 4.47 5.97 32.23
C LYS A 37 3.15 6.68 31.97
N ALA A 38 2.94 7.84 32.59
CA ALA A 38 1.74 8.66 32.40
C ALA A 38 1.53 9.14 30.95
N GLN A 39 2.61 9.30 30.18
CA GLN A 39 2.59 9.70 28.77
C GLN A 39 2.78 8.50 27.81
N CYS A 40 2.87 7.29 28.34
CA CYS A 40 3.15 6.08 27.57
C CYS A 40 1.84 5.29 27.28
N THR A 41 1.97 4.04 26.85
CA THR A 41 0.82 3.15 26.58
C THR A 41 0.11 2.74 27.88
N PRO A 42 -1.24 2.64 27.88
CA PRO A 42 -2.04 2.28 29.05
C PRO A 42 -1.82 0.83 29.51
N ALA A 43 -1.34 -0.05 28.63
CA ALA A 43 -0.97 -1.42 28.98
C ALA A 43 0.15 -1.45 30.02
N ARG A 44 0.18 -2.49 30.87
CA ARG A 44 1.22 -2.70 31.91
C ARG A 44 2.64 -2.45 31.41
N GLU A 45 2.97 -2.98 30.24
CA GLU A 45 4.27 -2.86 29.59
C GLU A 45 4.06 -2.46 28.12
N ARG A 46 4.98 -1.67 27.56
CA ARG A 46 4.99 -1.33 26.14
C ARG A 46 5.50 -2.55 25.37
N LYS A 47 4.63 -3.13 24.52
CA LYS A 47 5.00 -4.24 23.64
C LYS A 47 5.20 -3.73 22.22
N VAL A 48 6.33 -4.06 21.62
CA VAL A 48 6.60 -3.87 20.19
C VAL A 48 6.44 -5.21 19.52
N ARG A 49 5.58 -5.26 18.50
CA ARG A 49 5.35 -6.47 17.68
C ARG A 49 6.02 -6.24 16.34
N ARG A 50 6.87 -7.18 15.91
CA ARG A 50 7.53 -7.17 14.62
C ARG A 50 7.12 -8.40 13.82
N TRP A 51 6.72 -8.21 12.57
CA TRP A 51 6.56 -9.34 11.66
C TRP A 51 7.93 -9.87 11.21
N GLU A 52 8.03 -11.17 10.98
CA GLU A 52 9.28 -11.81 10.55
C GLU A 52 9.87 -11.19 9.26
N HIS A 53 9.01 -10.64 8.40
CA HIS A 53 9.39 -9.98 7.14
C HIS A 53 9.23 -8.45 7.18
N GLU A 54 9.15 -7.84 8.36
CA GLU A 54 9.04 -6.38 8.52
C GLU A 54 10.18 -5.63 7.82
N ALA A 55 11.38 -6.23 7.74
CA ALA A 55 12.52 -5.66 7.03
C ALA A 55 12.20 -5.33 5.55
N MET A 56 11.35 -6.13 4.88
CA MET A 56 10.92 -5.83 3.51
C MET A 56 10.02 -4.59 3.44
N LEU A 57 9.18 -4.38 4.47
CA LEU A 57 8.33 -3.19 4.57
C LEU A 57 9.15 -1.94 4.89
N GLU A 58 10.14 -2.06 5.78
CA GLU A 58 11.09 -0.99 6.09
C GLU A 58 11.89 -0.59 4.85
N GLU A 59 12.39 -1.56 4.08
CA GLU A 59 13.10 -1.27 2.83
C GLU A 59 12.18 -0.58 1.81
N MET A 60 10.95 -1.07 1.66
CA MET A 60 9.94 -0.40 0.83
C MET A 60 9.71 1.04 1.29
N GLN A 61 9.60 1.28 2.59
CA GLN A 61 9.39 2.61 3.16
C GLN A 61 10.58 3.53 2.85
N VAL A 62 11.81 3.07 3.02
CA VAL A 62 13.02 3.82 2.66
C VAL A 62 13.02 4.22 1.18
N ARG A 63 12.62 3.31 0.28
CA ARG A 63 12.48 3.64 -1.16
C ARG A 63 11.43 4.72 -1.42
N LEU A 64 10.34 4.72 -0.65
CA LEU A 64 9.28 5.73 -0.77
C LEU A 64 9.71 7.09 -0.20
N ASP A 65 10.42 7.09 0.92
CA ASP A 65 10.94 8.31 1.56
C ASP A 65 11.98 8.99 0.66
N ASN A 66 12.79 8.20 -0.04
CA ASN A 66 13.76 8.70 -1.04
C ASN A 66 13.09 9.23 -2.33
N ALA A 67 11.80 8.95 -2.55
CA ALA A 67 11.07 9.33 -3.76
C ALA A 67 9.64 9.82 -3.44
N PRO A 68 9.49 10.95 -2.74
CA PRO A 68 8.20 11.43 -2.23
C PRO A 68 7.17 11.72 -3.35
N GLN A 69 7.64 12.04 -4.56
CA GLN A 69 6.80 12.25 -5.73
C GLN A 69 6.06 10.99 -6.20
N MET A 70 6.53 9.79 -5.84
CA MET A 70 5.99 8.53 -6.36
C MET A 70 4.52 8.32 -5.98
N MET A 71 4.11 8.72 -4.77
CA MET A 71 2.71 8.64 -4.35
C MET A 71 1.81 9.62 -5.11
N SER A 72 2.32 10.82 -5.42
CA SER A 72 1.62 11.80 -6.25
C SER A 72 1.47 11.32 -7.70
N ILE A 73 2.52 10.70 -8.24
CA ILE A 73 2.48 10.08 -9.57
C ILE A 73 1.44 8.96 -9.58
N ARG A 74 1.46 8.03 -8.61
CA ARG A 74 0.51 6.92 -8.52
C ARG A 74 -0.94 7.39 -8.50
N LYS A 75 -1.24 8.44 -7.74
CA LYS A 75 -2.57 9.05 -7.68
C LYS A 75 -3.06 9.53 -9.05
N ARG A 76 -2.17 10.12 -9.85
CA ARG A 76 -2.49 10.66 -11.19
C ARG A 76 -2.52 9.58 -12.27
N THR A 77 -1.61 8.61 -12.22
CA THR A 77 -1.40 7.65 -13.31
C THR A 77 -2.18 6.37 -13.14
N VAL A 78 -2.39 5.89 -11.91
CA VAL A 78 -2.96 4.56 -11.63
C VAL A 78 -4.34 4.68 -11.00
N GLU A 79 -4.48 5.48 -9.94
CA GLU A 79 -5.72 5.47 -9.13
C GLU A 79 -6.94 5.95 -9.93
N HIS A 80 -6.78 6.97 -10.78
CA HIS A 80 -7.86 7.42 -11.65
C HIS A 80 -8.29 6.35 -12.67
N PRO A 81 -7.40 5.77 -13.50
CA PRO A 81 -7.79 4.66 -14.39
C PRO A 81 -8.48 3.51 -13.69
N PHE A 82 -7.96 3.06 -12.55
CA PHE A 82 -8.57 1.98 -11.78
C PHE A 82 -9.96 2.36 -11.26
N GLY A 83 -10.16 3.59 -10.78
CA GLY A 83 -11.47 4.07 -10.36
C GLY A 83 -12.49 4.07 -11.51
N THR A 84 -12.09 4.57 -12.69
CA THR A 84 -12.97 4.60 -13.87
C THR A 84 -13.29 3.19 -14.36
N LEU A 85 -12.30 2.31 -14.44
CA LEU A 85 -12.50 0.92 -14.84
C LEU A 85 -13.46 0.20 -13.88
N LYS A 86 -13.27 0.34 -12.56
CA LYS A 86 -14.18 -0.23 -11.57
C LYS A 86 -15.60 0.31 -11.70
N GLN A 87 -15.75 1.61 -11.93
CA GLN A 87 -17.07 2.20 -12.15
C GLN A 87 -17.75 1.64 -13.41
N TRP A 88 -17.01 1.44 -14.50
CA TRP A 88 -17.54 0.89 -15.75
C TRP A 88 -17.88 -0.60 -15.67
N MET A 89 -17.07 -1.38 -14.94
CA MET A 89 -17.33 -2.81 -14.72
C MET A 89 -18.58 -3.06 -13.85
N GLY A 90 -19.10 -2.03 -13.18
CA GLY A 90 -20.22 -2.16 -12.27
C GLY A 90 -19.82 -2.65 -10.88
N ALA A 91 -20.78 -2.67 -9.97
CA ALA A 91 -20.51 -2.79 -8.54
C ALA A 91 -20.03 -4.18 -8.09
N THR A 92 -20.15 -5.25 -8.89
CA THR A 92 -20.12 -6.58 -8.27
C THR A 92 -19.37 -7.69 -9.01
N HIS A 93 -19.51 -7.99 -10.32
CA HIS A 93 -18.95 -9.24 -10.85
C HIS A 93 -18.44 -9.19 -12.30
N PHE A 94 -17.35 -9.93 -12.57
CA PHE A 94 -16.96 -10.33 -13.92
C PHE A 94 -18.05 -11.21 -14.53
N LEU A 95 -18.33 -11.00 -15.82
CA LEU A 95 -19.29 -11.81 -16.58
C LEU A 95 -18.76 -13.24 -16.84
N THR A 96 -17.45 -13.37 -16.92
CA THR A 96 -16.76 -14.62 -17.21
C THR A 96 -16.40 -15.42 -15.95
N ARG A 97 -16.30 -16.74 -16.09
CA ARG A 97 -15.85 -17.66 -15.04
C ARG A 97 -14.44 -18.19 -15.34
N ARG A 98 -13.74 -18.61 -14.28
CA ARG A 98 -12.34 -19.11 -14.30
C ARG A 98 -11.32 -18.02 -14.65
N LEU A 99 -10.06 -18.21 -14.22
CA LEU A 99 -8.99 -17.21 -14.35
C LEU A 99 -8.74 -16.76 -15.79
N ALA A 100 -8.80 -17.68 -16.76
CA ALA A 100 -8.60 -17.35 -18.17
C ALA A 100 -9.68 -16.39 -18.70
N GLY A 101 -10.95 -16.63 -18.37
CA GLY A 101 -12.05 -15.75 -18.77
C GLY A 101 -11.94 -14.38 -18.12
N VAL A 102 -11.74 -14.36 -16.80
CA VAL A 102 -11.61 -13.11 -16.02
C VAL A 102 -10.42 -12.27 -16.51
N SER A 103 -9.30 -12.94 -16.84
CA SER A 103 -8.13 -12.28 -17.40
C SER A 103 -8.42 -11.64 -18.76
N ALA A 104 -9.16 -12.33 -19.64
CA ALA A 104 -9.55 -11.79 -20.94
C ALA A 104 -10.48 -10.58 -20.79
N GLU A 105 -11.47 -10.66 -19.91
CA GLU A 105 -12.41 -9.57 -19.62
C GLU A 105 -11.70 -8.33 -19.05
N MET A 106 -10.80 -8.52 -18.08
CA MET A 106 -9.99 -7.44 -17.52
C MET A 106 -9.07 -6.81 -18.58
N SER A 107 -8.44 -7.64 -19.42
CA SER A 107 -7.57 -7.18 -20.51
C SER A 107 -8.33 -6.33 -21.52
N TRP A 108 -9.56 -6.73 -21.85
CA TRP A 108 -10.42 -5.98 -22.77
C TRP A 108 -10.80 -4.61 -22.20
N ASN A 109 -11.22 -4.58 -20.93
CA ASN A 109 -11.56 -3.34 -20.24
C ASN A 109 -10.39 -2.36 -20.20
N VAL A 110 -9.19 -2.83 -19.85
CA VAL A 110 -7.96 -2.01 -19.85
C VAL A 110 -7.64 -1.49 -21.25
N ARG A 111 -7.73 -2.33 -22.28
CA ARG A 111 -7.47 -1.93 -23.67
C ARG A 111 -8.47 -0.88 -24.14
N VAL A 112 -9.76 -1.07 -23.90
CA VAL A 112 -10.82 -0.11 -24.26
C VAL A 112 -10.60 1.23 -23.54
N TYR A 113 -10.26 1.20 -22.25
CA TYR A 113 -9.93 2.42 -21.50
C TYR A 113 -8.74 3.17 -22.14
N ASN A 114 -7.65 2.45 -22.44
CA ASN A 114 -6.47 3.05 -23.06
C ASN A 114 -6.80 3.66 -24.43
N LEU A 115 -7.58 2.98 -25.27
CA LEU A 115 -8.00 3.52 -26.57
C LEU A 115 -8.89 4.77 -26.42
N ARG A 116 -9.84 4.78 -25.48
CA ARG A 116 -10.67 5.97 -25.19
C ARG A 116 -9.82 7.14 -24.70
N ARG A 117 -8.79 6.88 -23.88
CA ARG A 117 -7.87 7.90 -23.38
C ARG A 117 -6.96 8.45 -24.48
N VAL A 118 -6.41 7.59 -25.35
CA VAL A 118 -5.62 8.01 -26.52
C VAL A 118 -6.47 8.88 -27.43
N ARG A 119 -7.69 8.45 -27.80
CA ARG A 119 -8.61 9.25 -28.60
C ARG A 119 -8.84 10.63 -27.98
N LYS A 120 -9.15 10.71 -26.68
CA LYS A 120 -9.37 11.99 -25.98
C LYS A 120 -8.13 12.89 -26.00
N ASN A 121 -6.94 12.32 -25.79
CA ASN A 121 -5.68 13.06 -25.82
C ASN A 121 -5.35 13.60 -27.22
N LEU A 122 -5.61 12.80 -28.27
CA LEU A 122 -5.44 13.22 -29.66
C LEU A 122 -6.44 14.31 -30.03
N SER A 123 -7.72 14.17 -29.67
CA SER A 123 -8.74 15.21 -29.94
C SER A 123 -8.48 16.53 -29.20
N GLY A 124 -7.83 16.51 -28.03
CA GLY A 124 -7.48 17.72 -27.26
C GLY A 124 -6.16 18.37 -27.65
N ARG A 125 -5.28 17.67 -28.37
CA ARG A 125 -4.01 18.18 -28.91
C ARG A 125 -4.09 18.25 -30.43
N GLY A 126 -4.80 19.27 -30.92
CA GLY A 126 -4.73 19.78 -32.30
C GLY A 126 -4.27 18.81 -33.39
N VAL A 127 -5.13 17.85 -33.76
CA VAL A 127 -5.05 17.18 -35.08
C VAL A 127 -5.70 18.07 -36.16
N MET A 128 -5.77 19.40 -35.94
CA MET A 128 -6.15 20.40 -36.94
C MET A 128 -4.93 21.24 -37.38
N LYS A 129 -3.79 20.61 -37.66
CA LYS A 129 -2.65 21.26 -38.34
C LYS A 129 -1.90 20.35 -39.33
N ALA A 130 -2.56 19.32 -39.86
CA ALA A 130 -1.95 18.46 -40.89
C ALA A 130 -2.94 18.03 -41.98
N GLN A 131 -3.85 18.93 -42.35
CA GLN A 131 -4.57 18.92 -43.63
C GLN A 131 -4.49 20.35 -44.14
N VAL A 132 -4.14 20.53 -45.42
CA VAL A 132 -3.65 21.76 -46.09
C VAL A 132 -2.12 21.89 -46.08
N ALA A 133 -1.50 21.14 -46.99
CA ALA A 133 -0.44 21.59 -47.90
C ALA A 133 -0.53 20.72 -49.16
#